data_AF-A0A7W1BN64-F1
#
_entry.id   AF-A0A7W1BN64-F1
#
_cell.length_a   1.000
_cell.length_b   1.000
_cell.length_c   1.000
_cell.angle_alpha   90.00
_cell.angle_beta   90.00
_cell.angle_gamma   90.00
#
_symmetry.space_group_name_H-M   'P 1'
#
loop_
_entity.id
_entity.type
_entity.pdbx_description
1 polymer ?
#
loop_
_entity_poly.entity_id
_entity_poly.type
_entity_poly.pdbx_seq_one_letter_code
_entity_poly.pdbx_strand_id
1 'polypeptide(L)'
;MGRRLPLHSWGWRGQIDDLAHMPSILRGSRPWLRIDQQRVYAVGGSMGGQETLLLLGQHPGLLAGAVAFDSVTDFGLRYEQFARSPRGRT
;
A
#
# COMPACT_ATOMS: atom_id res chain seq x y z
N MET A 1 -25.20 9.99 -16.03
CA MET A 1 -23.77 9.72 -16.27
C MET A 1 -22.98 10.25 -15.08
N GLY A 2 -22.66 9.39 -14.11
CA GLY A 2 -21.91 9.77 -12.91
C GLY A 2 -20.42 9.91 -13.24
N ARG A 3 -19.76 10.91 -12.66
CA ARG A 3 -18.32 11.16 -12.84
C ARG A 3 -17.53 9.94 -12.34
N ARG A 4 -16.91 9.18 -13.25
CA ARG A 4 -15.99 8.08 -12.92
C ARG A 4 -14.71 8.72 -12.39
N LEU A 5 -14.67 8.99 -11.09
CA LEU A 5 -13.42 9.37 -10.45
C LEU A 5 -12.42 8.23 -10.69
N PRO A 6 -11.15 8.50 -11.06
CA PRO A 6 -10.12 7.47 -11.10
C PRO A 6 -9.74 7.09 -9.66
N LEU A 7 -10.70 6.54 -8.90
CA LEU A 7 -10.49 6.00 -7.56
C LEU A 7 -9.90 4.60 -7.66
N HIS A 8 -8.74 4.49 -8.31
CA HIS A 8 -7.94 3.28 -8.23
C HIS A 8 -7.10 3.39 -6.96
N SER A 9 -7.69 3.23 -5.78
CA SER A 9 -6.95 3.23 -4.51
C SER A 9 -6.16 1.94 -4.26
N TRP A 10 -6.28 0.95 -5.15
CA TRP A 10 -5.65 -0.36 -5.02
C TRP A 10 -4.18 -0.34 -5.43
N GLY A 11 -3.35 0.41 -4.69
CA GLY A 11 -1.91 0.49 -4.94
C GLY A 11 -1.54 1.31 -6.17
N TRP A 12 -2.31 2.36 -6.48
CA TRP A 12 -1.94 3.29 -7.55
C TRP A 12 -0.59 3.94 -7.26
N ARG A 13 0.26 4.03 -8.29
CA ARG A 13 1.66 4.43 -8.13
C ARG A 13 1.82 5.76 -7.39
N GLY A 14 1.05 6.79 -7.75
CA GLY A 14 1.16 8.09 -7.09
C GLY A 14 0.72 8.05 -5.61
N GLN A 15 -0.16 7.13 -5.21
CA GLN A 15 -0.53 6.96 -3.81
C GLN A 15 0.59 6.28 -3.02
N ILE A 16 1.30 5.32 -3.62
CA ILE A 16 2.48 4.72 -3.01
C ILE A 16 3.59 5.76 -2.89
N ASP A 17 3.77 6.61 -3.90
CA ASP A 17 4.71 7.73 -3.85
C ASP A 17 4.29 8.72 -2.75
N ASP A 18 3.01 9.07 -2.62
CA ASP A 18 2.53 9.94 -1.55
C ASP A 18 2.82 9.35 -0.15
N LEU A 19 2.60 8.05 0.04
CA LEU A 19 2.96 7.34 1.27
C LEU A 19 4.47 7.42 1.54
N ALA A 20 5.30 7.27 0.51
CA ALA A 20 6.76 7.40 0.63
C ALA A 20 7.21 8.82 1.04
N HIS A 21 6.45 9.85 0.65
CA HIS A 21 6.75 11.24 0.97
C HIS A 21 6.26 11.69 2.35
N MET A 22 5.42 10.90 3.03
CA MET A 22 4.84 11.27 4.34
C MET A 22 5.88 11.72 5.39
N PRO A 23 7.04 11.05 5.57
CA PRO A 23 8.04 11.49 6.54
C PRO A 23 8.57 12.90 6.26
N SER A 24 8.77 13.25 4.99
CA SER A 24 9.25 14.59 4.57
C SER A 24 8.17 15.65 4.78
N ILE A 25 6.91 15.33 4.47
CA ILE A 25 5.77 16.22 4.69
C ILE A 25 5.61 16.52 6.19
N LEU A 26 5.74 15.52 7.06
CA LEU A 26 5.64 15.72 8.50
C LEU A 26 6.75 16.63 9.03
N ARG A 27 7.99 16.51 8.54
CA ARG A 27 9.07 17.43 8.94
C ARG A 27 8.81 18.87 8.50
N GLY A 28 8.34 19.06 7.27
CA GLY A 28 8.07 20.40 6.75
C GLY A 28 6.86 21.07 7.42
N SER A 29 5.83 20.30 7.74
CA SER A 29 4.57 20.82 8.29
C SER A 29 4.53 20.88 9.82
N ARG A 30 5.33 20.06 10.51
CA ARG A 30 5.37 19.93 11.98
C ARG A 30 6.82 19.93 12.47
N PRO A 31 7.54 21.06 12.46
CA PRO A 31 8.97 21.12 12.80
C PRO A 31 9.29 20.75 14.25
N TRP A 32 8.28 20.79 15.14
CA TRP A 32 8.42 20.34 16.53
C TRP A 32 8.34 18.80 16.67
N LEU A 33 7.86 18.08 15.65
CA LEU A 33 7.79 16.63 15.66
C LEU A 33 9.14 16.03 15.23
N ARG A 34 9.82 15.35 16.16
CA ARG A 34 11.07 14.64 15.88
C ARG A 34 10.76 13.24 15.37
N ILE A 35 11.11 12.97 14.10
CA ILE A 35 10.96 11.65 13.47
C ILE A 35 12.35 11.06 13.26
N ASP A 36 12.61 9.89 13.83
CA ASP A 36 13.80 9.10 13.51
C ASP A 36 13.61 8.43 12.14
N GLN A 37 14.39 8.85 11.15
CA GLN A 37 14.31 8.33 9.77
C GLN A 37 14.69 6.86 9.67
N GLN A 38 15.50 6.37 10.59
CA GLN A 38 15.98 5.00 10.59
C GLN A 38 15.01 4.05 11.30
N ARG A 39 13.87 4.56 11.79
CA ARG A 39 12.85 3.81 12.54
C ARG A 39 11.44 4.09 12.03
N VAL A 40 11.29 4.13 10.71
CA VAL A 40 9.99 4.26 10.05
C VAL A 40 9.45 2.86 9.75
N TYR A 41 8.22 2.58 10.17
CA TYR A 41 7.56 1.29 9.94
C TYR A 41 6.26 1.50 9.17
N ALA A 42 5.97 0.59 8.24
CA ALA A 42 4.68 0.53 7.59
C ALA A 42 3.84 -0.62 8.17
N VAL A 43 2.57 -0.34 8.47
CA VAL A 43 1.63 -1.33 9.01
C VAL A 43 0.33 -1.19 8.25
N GLY A 44 -0.15 -2.27 7.65
CA GLY A 44 -1.35 -2.21 6.82
C GLY A 44 -2.09 -3.54 6.69
N GLY A 45 -3.43 -3.44 6.62
CA GLY A 45 -4.33 -4.56 6.43
C GLY A 45 -5.12 -4.47 5.13
N SER A 46 -5.57 -5.60 4.57
CA SER A 46 -6.39 -5.63 3.36
C SER A 46 -5.73 -4.87 2.20
N MET A 47 -6.36 -3.81 1.69
CA MET A 47 -5.76 -2.88 0.72
C MET A 47 -4.48 -2.20 1.27
N GLY A 48 -4.48 -1.74 2.53
CA GLY A 48 -3.30 -1.13 3.14
C GLY A 48 -2.15 -2.11 3.32
N GLY A 49 -2.45 -3.41 3.42
CA GLY A 49 -1.45 -4.47 3.40
C GLY A 49 -0.79 -4.61 2.02
N GLN A 50 -1.57 -4.48 0.94
CA GLN A 50 -1.05 -4.37 -0.42
C GLN A 50 -0.13 -3.15 -0.56
N GLU A 51 -0.58 -1.98 -0.12
CA GLU A 51 0.17 -0.72 -0.20
C GLU A 51 1.46 -0.80 0.61
N THR A 52 1.43 -1.44 1.78
CA THR A 52 2.62 -1.70 2.61
C THR A 52 3.64 -2.54 1.86
N LEU A 53 3.21 -3.62 1.20
CA LEU A 53 4.11 -4.47 0.40
C LEU A 53 4.65 -3.75 -0.83
N LEU A 54 3.82 -2.94 -1.50
CA LEU A 54 4.25 -2.11 -2.64
C LEU A 54 5.25 -1.05 -2.22
N LEU A 55 5.01 -0.36 -1.09
CA LEU A 55 5.92 0.63 -0.54
C LEU A 55 7.28 0.00 -0.21
N LEU A 56 7.28 -1.19 0.42
CA LEU A 56 8.49 -1.94 0.73
C LEU A 56 9.27 -2.32 -0.54
N GLY A 57 8.58 -2.77 -1.59
CA GLY A 57 9.22 -3.20 -2.83
C GLY A 57 9.70 -2.06 -3.74
N GLN A 58 8.97 -0.94 -3.78
CA GLN A 58 9.27 0.19 -4.68
C GLN A 58 10.24 1.20 -4.07
N HIS A 59 10.29 1.31 -2.74
CA HIS A 59 11.15 2.26 -2.01
C HIS A 59 12.07 1.53 -1.03
N PRO A 60 13.05 0.74 -1.53
CA PRO A 60 13.94 -0.03 -0.67
C PRO A 60 14.77 0.90 0.23
N GLY A 61 14.87 0.54 1.51
CA GLY A 61 15.60 1.34 2.51
C GLY A 61 14.81 2.51 3.12
N LEU A 62 13.58 2.76 2.66
CA LEU A 62 12.70 3.75 3.30
C LEU A 62 12.22 3.30 4.68
N LEU A 63 11.91 2.01 4.82
CA LEU A 63 11.30 1.42 6.00
C LEU A 63 12.32 0.59 6.78
N ALA A 64 12.34 0.75 8.10
CA ALA A 64 13.05 -0.13 9.02
C ALA A 64 12.36 -1.50 9.15
N GLY A 65 11.06 -1.55 8.86
CA GLY A 65 10.28 -2.79 8.84
C GLY A 65 8.86 -2.56 8.32
N ALA A 66 8.19 -3.65 7.98
CA ALA A 66 6.83 -3.63 7.46
C ALA A 66 6.01 -4.79 8.04
N VAL A 67 4.74 -4.53 8.36
CA VAL A 67 3.76 -5.55 8.77
C VAL A 67 2.56 -5.45 7.85
N ALA A 68 2.28 -6.53 7.14
CA ALA A 68 1.15 -6.62 6.21
C ALA A 68 0.26 -7.81 6.63
N PHE A 69 -1.04 -7.58 6.80
CA PHE A 69 -1.97 -8.60 7.28
C PHE A 69 -3.22 -8.70 6.42
N ASP A 70 -3.65 -9.92 6.13
CA ASP A 70 -4.77 -10.22 5.22
C ASP A 70 -4.69 -9.39 3.92
N SER A 71 -3.46 -9.22 3.42
CA SER A 71 -3.18 -8.30 2.33
C SER A 71 -3.77 -8.83 1.04
N VAL A 72 -4.37 -7.91 0.29
CA VAL A 72 -4.55 -8.16 -1.14
C VAL A 72 -3.17 -8.09 -1.79
N THR A 73 -2.82 -9.04 -2.65
CA THR A 73 -1.48 -9.15 -3.22
C THR A 73 -1.55 -9.27 -4.73
N ASP A 74 -1.96 -10.42 -5.22
CA ASP A 74 -2.05 -10.71 -6.64
C ASP A 74 -3.51 -10.91 -7.07
N PHE A 75 -4.12 -9.84 -7.58
CA PHE A 75 -5.48 -9.87 -8.12
C PHE A 75 -5.60 -10.76 -9.37
N GLY A 76 -4.55 -10.83 -10.20
CA GLY A 76 -4.57 -11.65 -11.41
C GLY A 76 -4.61 -13.13 -11.05
N LEU A 77 -3.68 -13.56 -10.21
CA LEU A 77 -3.66 -14.92 -9.67
C LEU A 77 -4.93 -15.23 -8.89
N ARG A 78 -5.44 -14.29 -8.08
CA ARG A 78 -6.70 -14.51 -7.35
C ARG A 78 -7.89 -14.70 -8.27
N TYR A 79 -7.98 -13.92 -9.34
CA TYR A 79 -9.03 -14.06 -10.33
C TYR A 79 -8.98 -15.44 -11.01
N GLU A 80 -7.78 -15.90 -11.40
CA GLU A 80 -7.59 -17.24 -11.97
C GLU A 80 -7.96 -18.35 -10.97
N GLN A 81 -7.61 -18.18 -9.69
CA GLN A 81 -7.94 -19.14 -8.64
C GLN A 81 -9.44 -19.23 -8.38
N PHE A 82 -10.17 -18.10 -8.44
CA PHE A 82 -11.62 -18.10 -8.28
C PHE A 82 -12.32 -18.93 -9.35
N ALA A 83 -11.91 -18.78 -10.62
CA ALA A 83 -12.45 -19.57 -11.74
C ALA A 83 -12.22 -21.08 -11.58
N ARG A 84 -11.21 -21.49 -10.81
CA ARG A 84 -10.87 -22.90 -10.53
C ARG A 84 -11.50 -23.43 -9.24
N SER A 85 -12.12 -22.58 -8.44
CA SER A 85 -12.70 -22.98 -7.16
C SER A 85 -13.96 -23.85 -7.36
N PRO A 86 -14.26 -24.79 -6.45
CA PRO A 86 -15.41 -25.70 -6.59
C PRO A 86 -16.76 -24.99 -6.77
N ARG A 87 -16.90 -23.75 -6.29
CA ARG A 87 -18.10 -22.92 -6.43
C ARG A 87 -17.99 -21.81 -7.49
N GLY A 88 -16.84 -21.67 -8.14
CA GLY A 88 -16.58 -20.65 -9.16
C GLY A 88 -16.72 -21.16 -10.60
N ARG A 89 -17.02 -22.46 -10.77
CA ARG A 89 -17.40 -23.06 -12.05
C ARG A 89 -18.92 -22.94 -12.22
N THR A 90 -19.38 -21.79 -12.67
CA THR A 90 -20.74 -21.61 -13.21
C THR A 90 -20.66 -21.48 -14.71
#